data_AF-A0A2V6AG41-F1
#
_entry.id   AF-A0A2V6AG41-F1
#
_cell.length_a   1.000
_cell.length_b   1.000
_cell.length_c   1.000
_cell.angle_alpha   90.00
_cell.angle_beta   90.00
_cell.angle_gamma   90.00
#
_symmetry.space_group_name_H-M   'P 1'
#
loop_
_entity.id
_entity.type
_entity.pdbx_description
1 polymer ?
#
loop_
_entity_poly.entity_id
_entity_poly.type
_entity_poly.pdbx_seq_one_letter_code
_entity_poly.pdbx_strand_id
1 'polypeptide(L)'
;MAFALTAPWLHAQNEPILVPDSVDYQKLLPILPDAPQGWSADKAEGSTEDVGGFRITNVHRDYHKGEGENVPTAAISILDSVANPDYVSTTTAAWNNTSETSEGYGKSVTIDGNPGFETFEKQDRHATLWIMVANRYFLQIELQNQDPKELQEWVKRIDLKKLAAIK
;
A
#
# COMPACT_ATOMS: atom_id res chain seq x y z
N MET A 1 16.17 53.62 37.38
CA MET A 1 15.95 53.46 35.93
C MET A 1 17.29 53.00 35.35
N ALA A 2 17.46 51.88 34.66
CA ALA A 2 16.55 51.08 33.84
C ALA A 2 16.87 49.56 33.91
N PHE A 3 16.00 48.80 33.27
CA PHE A 3 15.70 47.36 33.38
C PHE A 3 16.75 46.38 32.85
N ALA A 4 16.68 45.15 33.39
CA ALA A 4 17.23 43.91 32.82
C ALA A 4 16.38 43.44 31.63
N LEU A 5 17.00 42.83 30.61
CA LEU A 5 16.32 41.96 29.65
C LEU A 5 17.17 40.72 29.31
N THR A 6 16.45 39.61 29.32
CA THR A 6 16.80 38.20 29.21
C THR A 6 17.06 37.74 27.77
N ALA A 7 17.83 36.66 27.61
CA ALA A 7 17.91 35.86 26.37
C ALA A 7 16.51 35.29 26.00
N PRO A 8 16.23 34.95 24.72
CA PRO A 8 16.75 33.71 24.12
C PRO A 8 17.13 33.84 22.63
N TRP A 9 18.10 33.02 22.20
CA TRP A 9 18.33 32.78 20.77
C TRP A 9 17.19 31.94 20.20
N LEU A 10 16.61 32.46 19.13
CA LEU A 10 15.42 31.99 18.45
C LEU A 10 15.67 30.65 17.73
N HIS A 11 14.65 29.80 17.74
CA HIS A 11 14.55 28.50 17.10
C HIS A 11 15.08 28.47 15.65
N ALA A 12 15.87 27.44 15.32
CA ALA A 12 16.08 26.98 13.95
C ALA A 12 14.76 26.39 13.42
N GLN A 13 13.93 27.22 12.80
CA GLN A 13 12.78 26.82 12.00
C GLN A 13 13.03 27.37 10.60
N ASN A 14 13.45 26.50 9.67
CA ASN A 14 13.35 26.60 8.21
C ASN A 14 14.46 25.81 7.50
N GLU A 15 14.71 24.58 7.92
CA GLU A 15 15.30 23.63 6.97
C GLU A 15 14.14 23.06 6.15
N PRO A 16 14.12 23.23 4.80
CA PRO A 16 13.13 22.55 3.99
C PRO A 16 13.31 21.05 4.21
N ILE A 17 12.25 20.39 4.69
CA ILE A 17 12.21 18.94 4.73
C ILE A 17 12.37 18.49 3.28
N LEU A 18 13.54 17.94 2.94
CA LEU A 18 13.77 17.32 1.64
C LEU A 18 12.92 16.05 1.61
N VAL A 19 11.67 16.19 1.16
CA VAL A 19 10.79 15.06 0.90
C VAL A 19 11.41 14.29 -0.26
N PRO A 20 11.76 13.00 -0.09
CA PRO A 20 12.29 12.23 -1.21
C PRO A 20 11.26 12.17 -2.34
N ASP A 21 11.71 12.35 -3.57
CA ASP A 21 10.83 12.21 -4.73
C ASP A 21 10.26 10.79 -4.83
N SER A 22 9.01 10.69 -5.28
CA SER A 22 8.43 9.39 -5.59
C SER A 22 9.15 8.73 -6.77
N VAL A 23 9.06 7.40 -6.82
CA VAL A 23 9.55 6.64 -7.97
C VAL A 23 8.65 6.91 -9.17
N ASP A 24 9.20 7.01 -10.37
CA ASP A 24 8.40 6.94 -11.60
C ASP A 24 7.62 5.61 -11.69
N TYR A 25 6.33 5.68 -12.07
CA TYR A 25 5.44 4.51 -12.17
C TYR A 25 6.01 3.39 -13.06
N GLN A 26 6.79 3.73 -14.10
CA GLN A 26 7.39 2.75 -15.01
C GLN A 26 8.34 1.78 -14.29
N LYS A 27 8.96 2.21 -13.19
CA LYS A 27 9.81 1.34 -12.37
C LYS A 27 9.00 0.38 -11.49
N LEU A 28 7.75 0.70 -11.17
CA LEU A 28 6.88 -0.13 -10.34
C LEU A 28 6.05 -1.13 -11.15
N LEU A 29 5.71 -0.83 -12.41
CA LEU A 29 4.96 -1.75 -13.29
C LEU A 29 5.54 -3.18 -13.33
N PRO A 30 6.88 -3.40 -13.41
CA PRO A 30 7.45 -4.75 -13.45
C PRO A 30 7.40 -5.51 -12.12
N ILE A 31 6.81 -4.93 -11.07
CA ILE A 31 6.52 -5.60 -9.79
C ILE A 31 5.14 -6.27 -9.84
N LEU A 32 4.23 -5.75 -10.66
CA LEU A 32 2.91 -6.35 -10.86
C LEU A 32 3.09 -7.67 -11.62
N PRO A 33 2.68 -8.81 -11.02
CA PRO A 33 2.96 -10.11 -11.60
C PRO A 33 2.14 -10.36 -12.87
N ASP A 34 2.53 -11.36 -13.64
CA ASP A 34 1.67 -11.89 -14.70
C ASP A 34 0.46 -12.62 -14.13
N ALA A 35 -0.50 -13.03 -14.97
CA ALA A 35 -1.63 -13.84 -14.53
C ALA A 35 -1.16 -15.24 -14.09
N PRO A 36 -1.67 -15.79 -12.97
CA PRO A 36 -1.47 -17.21 -12.67
C PRO A 36 -2.20 -18.11 -13.68
N GLN A 37 -1.90 -19.41 -13.66
CA GLN A 37 -2.53 -20.35 -14.59
C GLN A 37 -4.06 -20.32 -14.48
N GLY A 38 -4.73 -20.22 -15.63
CA GLY A 38 -6.20 -20.17 -15.70
C GLY A 38 -6.80 -18.79 -15.39
N TRP A 39 -5.97 -17.78 -15.16
CA TRP A 39 -6.36 -16.39 -15.02
C TRP A 39 -5.93 -15.59 -16.25
N SER A 40 -6.65 -14.50 -16.49
CA SER A 40 -6.25 -13.43 -17.39
C SER A 40 -5.86 -12.22 -16.55
N ALA A 41 -4.99 -11.38 -17.10
CA ALA A 41 -4.60 -10.12 -16.48
C ALA A 41 -4.78 -8.99 -17.49
N ASP A 42 -5.35 -7.89 -17.03
CA ASP A 42 -5.49 -6.69 -17.81
C ASP A 42 -4.12 -6.03 -18.03
N LYS A 43 -4.13 -4.94 -18.80
CA LYS A 43 -2.92 -4.13 -18.98
C LYS A 43 -2.53 -3.54 -17.62
N ALA A 44 -1.25 -3.62 -17.28
CA ALA A 44 -0.73 -2.90 -16.12
C ALA A 44 -0.75 -1.39 -16.40
N GLU A 45 -1.30 -0.63 -15.47
CA GLU A 45 -1.47 0.82 -15.58
C GLU A 45 -0.86 1.52 -14.38
N GLY A 46 -0.60 2.81 -14.53
CA GLY A 46 -0.07 3.63 -13.45
C GLY A 46 0.14 5.07 -13.85
N SER A 47 0.28 5.92 -12.83
CA SER A 47 0.53 7.34 -12.98
C SER A 47 1.51 7.83 -11.91
N THR A 48 2.18 8.92 -12.23
CA THR A 48 2.89 9.75 -11.25
C THR A 48 2.38 11.16 -11.38
N GLU A 49 1.82 11.70 -10.30
CA GLU A 49 1.13 12.98 -10.28
C GLU A 49 1.69 13.88 -9.18
N ASP A 50 1.76 15.19 -9.45
CA ASP A 50 2.12 16.21 -8.47
C ASP A 50 0.84 16.72 -7.79
N VAL A 51 0.62 16.33 -6.54
CA VAL A 51 -0.54 16.74 -5.73
C VAL A 51 -0.06 17.57 -4.55
N GLY A 52 -0.37 18.87 -4.55
CA GLY A 52 -0.04 19.75 -3.42
C GLY A 52 1.45 19.89 -3.11
N GLY A 53 2.32 19.73 -4.12
CA GLY A 53 3.78 19.77 -3.96
C GLY A 53 4.41 18.42 -3.59
N PHE A 54 3.62 17.35 -3.55
CA PHE A 54 4.08 15.99 -3.33
C PHE A 54 3.88 15.15 -4.59
N ARG A 55 4.87 14.35 -4.96
CA ARG A 55 4.71 13.36 -6.02
C ARG A 55 4.08 12.10 -5.45
N ILE A 56 2.97 11.68 -6.05
CA ILE A 56 2.28 10.44 -5.71
C ILE A 56 2.39 9.52 -6.92
N THR A 57 2.86 8.29 -6.69
CA THR A 57 2.93 7.28 -7.73
C THR A 57 2.06 6.10 -7.36
N ASN A 58 1.20 5.68 -8.28
CA ASN A 58 0.40 4.47 -8.18
C ASN A 58 0.59 3.61 -9.42
N VAL A 59 0.69 2.29 -9.24
CA VAL A 59 0.49 1.31 -10.31
C VAL A 59 -0.53 0.28 -9.88
N HIS A 60 -1.30 -0.24 -10.83
CA HIS A 60 -2.24 -1.32 -10.58
C HIS A 60 -2.39 -2.27 -11.77
N ARG A 61 -2.90 -3.46 -11.48
CA ARG A 61 -3.30 -4.45 -12.48
C ARG A 61 -4.43 -5.32 -11.94
N ASP A 62 -5.42 -5.54 -12.79
CA ASP A 62 -6.57 -6.38 -12.50
C ASP A 62 -6.42 -7.75 -13.14
N TYR A 63 -6.98 -8.76 -12.48
CA TYR A 63 -6.93 -10.16 -12.86
C TYR A 63 -8.31 -10.77 -12.73
N HIS A 64 -8.67 -11.65 -13.66
CA HIS A 64 -9.97 -12.31 -13.66
C HIS A 64 -9.87 -13.77 -14.10
N LYS A 65 -10.69 -14.64 -13.50
CA LYS A 65 -10.73 -16.08 -13.79
C LYS A 65 -11.95 -16.42 -14.66
N GLY A 66 -11.88 -16.08 -15.95
CA GLY A 66 -12.98 -16.23 -16.91
C GLY A 66 -13.66 -14.90 -17.23
N GLU A 67 -14.84 -14.94 -17.85
CA GLU A 67 -15.61 -13.77 -18.27
C GLU A 67 -16.94 -13.66 -17.49
N GLY A 68 -17.38 -12.43 -17.19
CA GLY A 68 -18.66 -12.14 -16.52
C GLY A 68 -18.53 -11.47 -15.15
N GLU A 69 -19.63 -10.93 -14.62
CA GLU A 69 -19.62 -10.06 -13.42
C GLU A 69 -19.34 -10.80 -12.10
N ASN A 70 -19.55 -12.11 -12.05
CA ASN A 70 -19.43 -12.92 -10.83
C ASN A 70 -18.23 -13.88 -10.85
N VAL A 71 -17.27 -13.67 -11.74
CA VAL A 71 -16.04 -14.46 -11.75
C VAL A 71 -15.15 -14.07 -10.57
N PRO A 72 -14.27 -14.98 -10.12
CA PRO A 72 -13.17 -14.59 -9.23
C PRO A 72 -12.33 -13.48 -9.86
N THR A 73 -12.11 -12.39 -9.12
CA THR A 73 -11.21 -11.31 -9.53
C THR A 73 -10.18 -11.02 -8.45
N ALA A 74 -9.02 -10.57 -8.87
CA ALA A 74 -8.00 -10.00 -8.00
C ALA A 74 -7.57 -8.64 -8.54
N ALA A 75 -7.24 -7.70 -7.67
CA ALA A 75 -6.60 -6.45 -8.03
C ALA A 75 -5.35 -6.28 -7.18
N ILE A 76 -4.24 -5.87 -7.81
CA ILE A 76 -3.01 -5.54 -7.11
C ILE A 76 -2.69 -4.09 -7.39
N SER A 77 -2.49 -3.30 -6.33
CA SER A 77 -2.04 -1.92 -6.44
C SER A 77 -0.83 -1.64 -5.55
N ILE A 78 0.05 -0.75 -6.02
CA ILE A 78 1.23 -0.30 -5.30
C ILE A 78 1.22 1.22 -5.30
N LEU A 79 1.20 1.79 -4.10
CA LEU A 79 1.28 3.23 -3.86
C LEU A 79 2.65 3.58 -3.26
N ASP A 80 3.39 4.49 -3.89
CA ASP A 80 4.55 5.12 -3.27
C ASP A 80 4.10 6.26 -2.35
N SER A 81 4.19 6.01 -1.06
CA SER A 81 3.80 6.93 0.01
C SER A 81 4.97 7.70 0.62
N VAL A 82 6.18 7.64 0.02
CA VAL A 82 7.38 8.32 0.54
C VAL A 82 7.16 9.81 0.82
N ALA A 83 6.29 10.43 0.03
CA ALA A 83 6.00 11.85 0.12
C ALA A 83 5.06 12.22 1.29
N ASN A 84 4.49 11.24 2.00
CA ASN A 84 3.54 11.47 3.09
C ASN A 84 3.76 10.50 4.28
N PRO A 85 4.76 10.76 5.15
CA PRO A 85 5.01 9.95 6.35
C PRO A 85 3.83 9.91 7.33
N ASP A 86 3.03 10.98 7.39
CA ASP A 86 1.83 11.03 8.22
C ASP A 86 0.78 10.04 7.72
N TYR A 87 0.60 9.90 6.41
CA TYR A 87 -0.26 8.88 5.81
C TYR A 87 0.21 7.46 6.15
N VAL A 88 1.52 7.21 6.14
CA VAL A 88 2.10 5.92 6.57
C VAL A 88 1.75 5.65 8.04
N SER A 89 2.03 6.61 8.94
CA SER A 89 1.82 6.42 10.37
C SER A 89 0.36 6.26 10.76
N THR A 90 -0.55 7.04 10.15
CA THR A 90 -1.99 7.00 10.44
C THR A 90 -2.62 5.70 9.95
N THR A 91 -2.31 5.27 8.73
CA THR A 91 -2.81 4.01 8.16
C THR A 91 -2.30 2.82 8.96
N THR A 92 -0.99 2.76 9.26
CA THR A 92 -0.42 1.62 10.00
C THR A 92 -0.81 1.60 11.47
N ALA A 93 -1.14 2.75 12.09
CA ALA A 93 -1.67 2.78 13.45
C ALA A 93 -3.03 2.06 13.56
N ALA A 94 -3.89 2.17 12.53
CA ALA A 94 -5.18 1.48 12.51
C ALA A 94 -5.04 -0.05 12.55
N TRP A 95 -3.95 -0.58 11.98
CA TRP A 95 -3.71 -2.02 11.88
C TRP A 95 -3.48 -2.70 13.23
N ASN A 96 -3.12 -1.95 14.28
CA ASN A 96 -2.91 -2.48 15.63
C ASN A 96 -4.20 -3.01 16.28
N ASN A 97 -5.37 -2.76 15.69
CA ASN A 97 -6.65 -3.23 16.18
C ASN A 97 -7.12 -4.42 15.34
N THR A 98 -7.38 -5.56 15.99
CA THR A 98 -7.98 -6.74 15.35
C THR A 98 -9.46 -6.83 15.73
N SER A 99 -10.30 -7.20 14.77
CA SER A 99 -11.73 -7.44 14.94
C SER A 99 -12.11 -8.77 14.32
N GLU A 100 -13.04 -9.48 14.96
CA GLU A 100 -13.65 -10.69 14.42
C GLU A 100 -15.14 -10.67 14.77
N THR A 101 -15.99 -10.83 13.76
CA THR A 101 -17.45 -10.79 13.90
C THR A 101 -18.09 -11.93 13.09
N SER A 102 -19.41 -12.07 13.21
CA SER A 102 -20.15 -12.97 12.33
C SER A 102 -20.04 -12.57 10.85
N GLU A 103 -19.82 -11.29 10.55
CA GLU A 103 -19.81 -10.70 9.22
C GLU A 103 -18.43 -10.77 8.55
N GLY A 104 -17.35 -10.86 9.33
CA GLY A 104 -16.00 -10.79 8.79
C GLY A 104 -14.92 -10.70 9.84
N TYR A 105 -13.72 -10.31 9.41
CA TYR A 105 -12.61 -10.00 10.30
C TYR A 105 -11.73 -8.88 9.73
N GLY A 106 -10.97 -8.25 10.61
CA GLY A 106 -9.81 -7.42 10.28
C GLY A 106 -8.69 -7.78 11.24
N LYS A 107 -7.50 -8.15 10.75
CA LYS A 107 -6.40 -8.60 11.61
C LYS A 107 -5.05 -8.08 11.14
N SER A 108 -4.19 -7.78 12.09
CA SER A 108 -2.76 -7.56 11.83
C SER A 108 -2.11 -8.85 11.31
N VAL A 109 -1.23 -8.70 10.32
CA VAL A 109 -0.40 -9.79 9.79
C VAL A 109 1.04 -9.32 9.60
N THR A 110 1.96 -10.27 9.41
CA THR A 110 3.35 -9.99 9.03
C THR A 110 3.72 -10.89 7.88
N ILE A 111 4.15 -10.30 6.75
CA ILE A 111 4.50 -11.01 5.53
C ILE A 111 5.95 -10.70 5.17
N ASP A 112 6.80 -11.72 5.19
CA ASP A 112 8.25 -11.59 4.95
C ASP A 112 8.93 -10.48 5.80
N GLY A 113 8.46 -10.32 7.04
CA GLY A 113 8.96 -9.29 7.97
C GLY A 113 8.36 -7.90 7.79
N ASN A 114 7.47 -7.71 6.81
CA ASN A 114 6.74 -6.46 6.59
C ASN A 114 5.41 -6.48 7.36
N PRO A 115 5.05 -5.41 8.08
CA PRO A 115 3.75 -5.32 8.73
C PRO A 115 2.65 -5.17 7.68
N GLY A 116 1.50 -5.77 7.96
CA GLY A 116 0.33 -5.70 7.10
C GLY A 116 -0.97 -5.85 7.86
N PHE A 117 -2.06 -5.72 7.14
CA PHE A 117 -3.42 -5.86 7.66
C PHE A 117 -4.29 -6.59 6.65
N GLU A 118 -5.06 -7.56 7.14
CA GLU A 118 -5.93 -8.40 6.33
C GLU A 118 -7.37 -8.22 6.78
N THR A 119 -8.26 -7.90 5.85
CA THR A 119 -9.71 -7.85 6.08
C THR A 119 -10.42 -8.88 5.22
N PHE A 120 -11.56 -9.34 5.71
CA PHE A 120 -12.47 -10.18 4.94
C PHE A 120 -13.91 -9.91 5.34
N GLU A 121 -14.76 -9.70 4.34
CA GLU A 121 -16.20 -9.48 4.47
C GLU A 121 -16.95 -10.66 3.82
N LYS A 122 -17.73 -11.40 4.62
CA LYS A 122 -18.37 -12.65 4.18
C LYS A 122 -19.52 -12.41 3.21
N GLN A 123 -20.28 -11.34 3.42
CA GLN A 123 -21.47 -11.03 2.63
C GLN A 123 -21.09 -10.80 1.16
N ASP A 124 -20.08 -9.98 0.94
CA ASP A 124 -19.62 -9.61 -0.40
C ASP A 124 -18.48 -10.51 -0.89
N ARG A 125 -17.97 -11.42 -0.04
CA ARG A 125 -16.81 -12.27 -0.33
C ARG A 125 -15.62 -11.45 -0.81
N HIS A 126 -15.39 -10.33 -0.14
CA HIS A 126 -14.35 -9.37 -0.43
C HIS A 126 -13.24 -9.52 0.60
N ALA A 127 -12.00 -9.72 0.14
CA ALA A 127 -10.84 -9.84 1.00
C ALA A 127 -9.78 -8.84 0.58
N THR A 128 -9.14 -8.17 1.54
CA THR A 128 -8.10 -7.19 1.26
C THR A 128 -6.88 -7.45 2.12
N LEU A 129 -5.68 -7.33 1.52
CA LEU A 129 -4.41 -7.38 2.21
C LEU A 129 -3.63 -6.11 1.91
N TRP A 130 -3.29 -5.35 2.94
CA TRP A 130 -2.33 -4.25 2.86
C TRP A 130 -1.00 -4.67 3.47
N ILE A 131 0.10 -4.26 2.84
CA ILE A 131 1.46 -4.49 3.35
C ILE A 131 2.27 -3.21 3.19
N MET A 132 2.93 -2.79 4.27
CA MET A 132 3.87 -1.68 4.26
C MET A 132 5.28 -2.20 3.99
N VAL A 133 5.83 -1.87 2.83
CA VAL A 133 7.15 -2.31 2.37
C VAL A 133 8.14 -1.16 2.45
N ALA A 134 9.24 -1.38 3.17
CA ALA A 134 10.35 -0.42 3.33
C ALA A 134 9.93 0.98 3.85
N ASN A 135 8.84 1.08 4.62
CA ASN A 135 8.25 2.35 5.10
C ASN A 135 7.96 3.34 3.96
N ARG A 136 7.69 2.82 2.76
CA ARG A 136 7.58 3.60 1.53
C ARG A 136 6.39 3.16 0.69
N TYR A 137 6.30 1.87 0.40
CA TYR A 137 5.29 1.36 -0.51
C TYR A 137 4.15 0.72 0.25
N PHE A 138 2.92 1.15 -0.04
CA PHE A 138 1.73 0.38 0.30
C PHE A 138 1.43 -0.56 -0.86
N LEU A 139 1.60 -1.85 -0.62
CA LEU A 139 1.07 -2.90 -1.48
C LEU A 139 -0.34 -3.25 -0.99
N GLN A 140 -1.31 -3.27 -1.90
CA GLN A 140 -2.67 -3.70 -1.64
C GLN A 140 -3.04 -4.81 -2.62
N ILE A 141 -3.66 -5.87 -2.09
CA ILE A 141 -4.23 -6.96 -2.86
C ILE A 141 -5.70 -7.07 -2.45
N GLU A 142 -6.60 -6.97 -3.42
CA GLU A 142 -8.02 -7.21 -3.23
C GLU A 142 -8.43 -8.48 -3.96
N LEU A 143 -9.29 -9.27 -3.33
CA LEU A 143 -9.91 -10.43 -3.94
C LEU A 143 -11.43 -10.31 -3.84
N GLN A 144 -12.09 -10.59 -4.96
CA GLN A 144 -13.53 -10.71 -5.04
C GLN A 144 -13.92 -12.15 -5.38
N ASN A 145 -14.97 -12.67 -4.73
CA ASN A 145 -15.52 -14.00 -5.00
C ASN A 145 -14.52 -15.16 -4.77
N GLN A 146 -13.52 -14.98 -3.92
CA GLN A 146 -12.48 -15.98 -3.59
C GLN A 146 -12.48 -16.36 -2.11
N ASP A 147 -11.74 -17.41 -1.74
CA ASP A 147 -11.41 -17.69 -0.34
C ASP A 147 -10.34 -16.67 0.11
N PRO A 148 -10.48 -16.00 1.26
CA PRO A 148 -9.49 -15.02 1.72
C PRO A 148 -8.09 -15.61 1.91
N LYS A 149 -7.94 -16.93 2.08
CA LYS A 149 -6.63 -17.60 2.13
C LYS A 149 -5.82 -17.41 0.84
N GLU A 150 -6.49 -17.18 -0.29
CA GLU A 150 -5.82 -16.91 -1.57
C GLU A 150 -5.00 -15.62 -1.54
N LEU A 151 -5.24 -14.68 -0.59
CA LEU A 151 -4.40 -13.50 -0.42
C LEU A 151 -2.93 -13.87 -0.21
N GLN A 152 -2.68 -14.97 0.51
CA GLN A 152 -1.35 -15.51 0.77
C GLN A 152 -0.72 -16.11 -0.50
N GLU A 153 -1.52 -16.66 -1.41
CA GLU A 153 -1.03 -17.16 -2.69
C GLU A 153 -0.72 -16.02 -3.65
N TRP A 154 -1.53 -14.97 -3.66
CA TRP A 154 -1.30 -13.78 -4.48
C TRP A 154 -0.05 -13.00 -4.06
N VAL A 155 0.16 -12.78 -2.76
CA VAL A 155 1.33 -12.02 -2.29
C VAL A 155 2.65 -12.73 -2.59
N LYS A 156 2.70 -14.07 -2.54
CA LYS A 156 3.91 -14.86 -2.88
C LYS A 156 4.40 -14.66 -4.32
N ARG A 157 3.54 -14.13 -5.20
CA ARG A 157 3.85 -13.86 -6.61
C ARG A 157 4.55 -12.51 -6.80
N ILE A 158 4.57 -11.69 -5.75
CA ILE A 158 5.14 -10.35 -5.76
C ILE A 158 6.50 -10.40 -5.07
N ASP A 159 7.53 -9.90 -5.75
CA ASP A 159 8.87 -9.81 -5.17
C ASP A 159 8.97 -8.58 -4.26
N LEU A 160 8.58 -8.77 -2.99
CA LEU A 160 8.61 -7.71 -1.97
C LEU A 160 10.03 -7.18 -1.71
N LYS A 161 11.06 -8.03 -1.90
CA LYS A 161 12.46 -7.62 -1.75
C LYS A 161 12.89 -6.70 -2.89
N LYS A 162 12.49 -7.03 -4.12
CA LYS A 162 12.72 -6.17 -5.28
C LYS A 162 11.97 -4.85 -5.13
N LEU A 163 10.71 -4.87 -4.69
CA LEU A 163 9.94 -3.66 -4.41
C LEU A 163 10.66 -2.76 -3.39
N ALA A 164 11.11 -3.32 -2.26
CA ALA A 164 11.85 -2.60 -1.23
C ALA A 164 13.17 -1.97 -1.72
N ALA A 165 13.78 -2.53 -2.78
CA ALA A 165 15.04 -2.05 -3.33
C ALA A 165 14.88 -0.91 -4.35
N ILE A 166 13.66 -0.62 -4.81
CA ILE A 166 13.41 0.45 -5.78
C ILE A 166 13.58 1.81 -5.10
N LYS A 167 14.29 2.72 -5.78
CA LYS A 167 14.54 4.10 -5.35
C LYS A 167 13.92 5.11 -6.30
#